data_AF-A0A6A6SQQ5-F1
#
_entry.id   AF-A0A6A6SQQ5-F1
#
_cell.length_a   1.000
_cell.length_b   1.000
_cell.length_c   1.000
_cell.angle_alpha   90.00
_cell.angle_beta   90.00
_cell.angle_gamma   90.00
#
_symmetry.space_group_name_H-M   'P 1'
#
loop_
_entity.id
_entity.type
_entity.pdbx_description
1 polymer ?
#
loop_
_entity_poly.entity_id
_entity_poly.type
_entity_poly.pdbx_seq_one_letter_code
_entity_poly.pdbx_strand_id
1 'polypeptide(L)'
;MLLHISPFLFFTSALLSSRTYASPLGTDYLTVPYADDDGTHVIDSEVVSGAKISYKETHICETTPGVRAFSGYIHLPSSALEGYEGAQTYNASMFFWYFESRNDPKNSPLSLYVGGGPGFTSLGGATFENGPCFINRDSNSTTLNEWSWNNNVNMLYIDEPVEVGFSYESLIPSTLDQLTGEVTPLVNKTDIDTNTTFVAGTLPSQNPARAANTTSNAARIVWTSTQVFIQEFPEYDTLDSRVSLWTNSYGGHWGPGFMSHFITQNEKIQDGSIESAVCDPQVLNLDTLGMTNGCIDAQIEAPFYPEMAFNNTYGLQAISEDVFHESLNNLTKSGGCNDLITECRALAAASDPENIAANDTVNAACGAASAYCWAYVQGAFVDLSGRSPFDMSLDKLAVFPPDYIIGYMNQEWVQKELGAPLNFSISSVNMPDYYFGVTGDAGKVTIDAINYVASSGLKVALIYGDRDYRCNWLGGEAVSLAMEYPSSSSFRAAGYEALTTNNTYQGGVVRQHNSISFSRVFEAGHAAGAYQPETVSKIFDRVMFNKDVATGGQDVAADADYSSTGPESSFGIKNELPESAAHECYVWDILHTCNDEEIAALANGTAVVENYILTGIE
;
A
#
# COMPACT_ATOMS: atom_id res chain seq x y z
N MET A 1 -31.58 11.50 -20.47
CA MET A 1 -31.61 12.71 -19.61
C MET A 1 -30.16 13.02 -19.33
N LEU A 2 -29.59 14.06 -19.95
CA LEU A 2 -28.16 14.35 -19.91
C LEU A 2 -27.75 14.73 -18.48
N LEU A 3 -27.14 13.80 -17.76
CA LEU A 3 -26.47 14.06 -16.48
C LEU A 3 -25.17 14.81 -16.79
N HIS A 4 -25.06 16.05 -16.29
CA HIS A 4 -23.79 16.76 -16.21
C HIS A 4 -22.92 16.05 -15.18
N ILE A 5 -22.00 15.21 -15.67
CA ILE A 5 -20.97 14.56 -14.87
C ILE A 5 -19.78 15.52 -14.86
N SER A 6 -19.52 16.13 -13.71
CA SER A 6 -18.28 16.85 -13.45
C SER A 6 -17.31 15.86 -12.79
N PRO A 7 -16.26 15.39 -13.48
CA PRO A 7 -15.12 14.80 -12.79
C PRO A 7 -14.42 15.96 -12.06
N PHE A 8 -13.79 15.73 -10.92
CA PHE A 8 -13.22 16.75 -10.03
C PHE A 8 -14.25 17.50 -9.19
N LEU A 9 -14.59 16.92 -8.03
CA LEU A 9 -15.05 17.63 -6.84
C LEU A 9 -14.92 16.68 -5.63
N PHE A 10 -13.68 16.30 -5.29
CA PHE A 10 -13.32 16.19 -3.88
C PHE A 10 -12.83 17.58 -3.47
N PHE A 11 -13.33 18.07 -2.33
CA PHE A 11 -13.06 19.38 -1.70
C PHE A 11 -13.73 20.62 -2.33
N THR A 12 -14.72 21.16 -1.61
CA THR A 12 -14.73 22.54 -1.06
C THR A 12 -16.14 22.89 -0.56
N SER A 13 -16.26 23.39 0.68
CA SER A 13 -17.04 24.61 0.97
C SER A 13 -16.83 25.10 2.41
N ALA A 14 -16.51 26.38 2.54
CA ALA A 14 -16.38 27.12 3.80
C ALA A 14 -17.59 28.04 4.01
N LEU A 15 -17.97 28.34 5.27
CA LEU A 15 -18.18 29.69 5.83
C LEU A 15 -18.92 29.73 7.21
N LEU A 16 -18.29 30.44 8.18
CA LEU A 16 -18.83 31.23 9.34
C LEU A 16 -19.34 30.43 10.58
N SER A 17 -19.10 30.78 11.84
CA SER A 17 -18.65 32.01 12.53
C SER A 17 -18.09 31.71 13.93
N SER A 18 -17.24 32.59 14.46
CA SER A 18 -16.46 32.45 15.69
C SER A 18 -17.26 32.60 17.01
N ARG A 19 -17.01 31.72 17.98
CA ARG A 19 -17.01 32.03 19.42
C ARG A 19 -16.01 31.16 20.19
N THR A 20 -15.22 31.81 21.03
CA THR A 20 -14.14 31.26 21.85
C THR A 20 -14.67 30.66 23.16
N TYR A 21 -14.19 29.47 23.52
CA TYR A 21 -14.07 29.04 24.92
C TYR A 21 -12.75 28.28 25.11
N ALA A 22 -11.92 28.82 26.00
CA ALA A 22 -10.65 28.25 26.38
C ALA A 22 -10.84 27.18 27.47
N SER A 23 -10.17 26.04 27.33
CA SER A 23 -9.79 25.16 28.44
C SER A 23 -8.40 24.57 28.15
N PRO A 24 -7.58 24.29 29.18
CA PRO A 24 -6.13 24.33 29.06
C PRO A 24 -5.57 22.95 28.71
N LEU A 25 -5.08 22.79 27.49
CA LEU A 25 -4.12 21.74 27.14
C LEU A 25 -2.79 22.42 26.78
N GLY A 26 -1.72 21.92 27.37
CA GLY A 26 -0.41 22.55 27.40
C GLY A 26 0.19 22.78 26.01
N THR A 27 0.75 23.96 25.84
CA THR A 27 1.55 24.38 24.69
C THR A 27 2.94 23.75 24.76
N ASP A 28 3.16 22.58 24.19
CA ASP A 28 4.51 22.01 23.99
C ASP A 28 4.69 21.31 22.61
N TYR A 29 3.77 21.48 21.66
CA TYR A 29 3.74 20.73 20.39
C TYR A 29 4.62 21.25 19.24
N LEU A 30 5.47 22.27 19.44
CA LEU A 30 6.14 22.95 18.32
C LEU A 30 7.65 22.69 18.16
N THR A 31 8.23 21.80 18.95
CA THR A 31 9.57 21.29 18.69
C THR A 31 9.69 19.88 19.27
N VAL A 32 9.83 18.84 18.43
CA VAL A 32 10.49 17.61 18.90
C VAL A 32 11.95 18.00 19.11
N PRO A 33 12.45 18.10 20.35
CA PRO A 33 13.84 18.43 20.56
C PRO A 33 14.63 17.20 20.12
N TYR A 34 15.32 17.28 19.00
CA TYR A 34 16.41 16.36 18.68
C TYR A 34 17.44 16.54 19.80
N ALA A 35 17.41 15.67 20.80
CA ALA A 35 18.45 15.62 21.81
C ALA A 35 19.69 15.00 21.15
N ASP A 36 20.87 15.60 21.32
CA ASP A 36 22.14 15.15 20.74
C ASP A 36 22.58 13.72 21.19
N ASP A 37 21.80 13.04 22.05
CA ASP A 37 22.01 11.66 22.49
C ASP A 37 20.66 11.00 22.85
N ASP A 38 19.76 10.86 21.88
CA ASP A 38 18.46 10.19 22.05
C ASP A 38 18.54 8.66 21.81
N GLY A 39 19.75 8.12 21.62
CA GLY A 39 20.00 6.73 21.23
C GLY A 39 20.00 6.47 19.72
N THR A 40 19.88 7.51 18.88
CA THR A 40 19.97 7.36 17.42
C THR A 40 21.41 7.12 16.96
N HIS A 41 21.61 6.04 16.22
CA HIS A 41 22.86 5.74 15.53
C HIS A 41 22.80 6.32 14.11
N VAL A 42 23.91 6.89 13.64
CA VAL A 42 24.03 7.43 12.27
C VAL A 42 25.25 6.83 11.58
N ILE A 43 25.05 6.36 10.36
CA ILE A 43 26.07 5.76 9.49
C ILE A 43 26.08 6.53 8.19
N ASP A 44 27.25 7.01 7.77
CA ASP A 44 27.44 7.56 6.43
C ASP A 44 27.61 6.41 5.44
N SER A 45 26.92 6.48 4.30
CA SER A 45 26.98 5.46 3.25
C SER A 45 28.26 5.59 2.43
N GLU A 46 28.95 4.47 2.25
CA GLU A 46 30.03 4.27 1.28
C GLU A 46 29.47 3.80 -0.09
N VAL A 47 28.31 3.14 -0.10
CA VAL A 47 27.61 2.66 -1.31
C VAL A 47 27.03 3.82 -2.13
N VAL A 48 26.37 4.78 -1.49
CA VAL A 48 25.78 5.96 -2.13
C VAL A 48 26.37 7.22 -1.54
N SER A 49 27.13 7.97 -2.35
CA SER A 49 27.81 9.19 -1.91
C SER A 49 26.83 10.21 -1.31
N GLY A 50 27.04 10.54 -0.03
CA GLY A 50 26.24 11.51 0.73
C GLY A 50 24.95 10.94 1.33
N ALA A 51 24.62 9.68 1.07
CA ALA A 51 23.53 9.00 1.75
C ALA A 51 23.92 8.62 3.18
N LYS A 52 22.92 8.39 4.03
CA LYS A 52 23.10 8.01 5.44
C LYS A 52 22.00 7.05 5.89
N ILE A 53 22.31 6.24 6.89
CA ILE A 53 21.31 5.51 7.68
C ILE A 53 21.26 6.14 9.06
N SER A 54 20.08 6.51 9.54
CA SER A 54 19.84 6.80 10.95
C SER A 54 18.89 5.76 11.52
N TYR A 55 19.12 5.25 12.74
CA TYR A 55 18.27 4.20 13.30
C TYR A 55 18.34 4.09 14.83
N LYS A 56 17.32 3.43 15.39
CA LYS A 56 17.19 3.08 16.81
C LYS A 56 16.61 1.67 16.95
N GLU A 57 16.96 0.98 18.02
CA GLU A 57 16.21 -0.19 18.46
C GLU A 57 14.89 0.27 19.11
N THR A 58 13.80 -0.41 18.80
CA THR A 58 12.45 -0.12 19.32
C THR A 58 11.82 -1.39 19.85
N HIS A 59 10.89 -1.27 20.80
CA HIS A 59 10.15 -2.40 21.39
C HIS A 59 8.65 -2.30 21.11
N ILE A 60 8.24 -1.31 20.31
CA ILE A 60 6.89 -1.21 19.81
C ILE A 60 6.62 -2.41 18.90
N CYS A 61 5.46 -3.03 19.13
CA CYS A 61 4.92 -4.16 18.38
C CYS A 61 5.64 -5.49 18.52
N GLU A 62 6.97 -5.55 18.48
CA GLU A 62 7.71 -6.77 18.72
C GLU A 62 8.12 -6.89 20.18
N THR A 63 7.48 -7.81 20.90
CA THR A 63 7.71 -8.04 22.34
C THR A 63 8.14 -9.49 22.64
N THR A 64 8.40 -10.28 21.59
CA THR A 64 8.89 -11.66 21.72
C THR A 64 10.30 -11.65 22.33
N PRO A 65 10.53 -12.37 23.43
CA PRO A 65 11.83 -12.37 24.09
C PRO A 65 12.98 -12.79 23.16
N GLY A 66 13.97 -11.90 23.01
CA GLY A 66 15.17 -12.16 22.21
C GLY A 66 15.04 -11.85 20.72
N VAL A 67 13.92 -11.29 20.28
CA VAL A 67 13.71 -10.81 18.90
C VAL A 67 13.82 -9.29 18.91
N ARG A 68 14.63 -8.72 18.01
CA ARG A 68 14.87 -7.28 17.96
C ARG A 68 14.10 -6.62 16.83
N ALA A 69 13.82 -5.33 17.01
CA ALA A 69 13.19 -4.49 16.03
C ALA A 69 13.89 -3.13 15.98
N PHE A 70 13.97 -2.54 14.79
CA PHE A 70 14.67 -1.29 14.55
C PHE A 70 13.87 -0.40 13.64
N SER A 71 13.81 0.89 13.94
CA SER A 71 13.20 1.89 13.07
C SER A 71 14.20 3.00 12.78
N GLY A 72 14.00 3.69 11.67
CA GLY A 72 14.93 4.72 11.25
C GLY A 72 14.68 5.24 9.86
N TYR A 73 15.71 5.86 9.28
CA TYR A 73 15.65 6.46 7.96
C TYR A 73 16.84 6.05 7.10
N ILE A 74 16.55 5.85 5.82
CA ILE A 74 17.57 5.88 4.76
C ILE A 74 17.47 7.27 4.12
N HIS A 75 18.49 8.10 4.36
CA HIS A 75 18.60 9.45 3.83
C HIS A 75 19.35 9.42 2.50
N LEU A 76 18.69 9.81 1.41
CA LEU A 76 19.27 9.94 0.09
C LEU A 76 19.40 11.44 -0.26
N PRO A 77 20.61 11.91 -0.60
CA PRO A 77 20.79 13.28 -1.05
C PRO A 77 20.20 13.46 -2.45
N SER A 78 19.85 14.69 -2.80
CA SER A 78 19.31 15.00 -4.14
C SER A 78 20.25 14.60 -5.27
N SER A 79 21.56 14.56 -5.04
CA SER A 79 22.55 14.07 -6.01
C SER A 79 22.44 12.57 -6.30
N ALA A 80 21.97 11.77 -5.33
CA ALA A 80 21.67 10.35 -5.56
C ALA A 80 20.40 10.16 -6.39
N LEU A 81 19.58 11.21 -6.48
CA LEU A 81 18.33 11.27 -7.22
C LEU A 81 18.45 12.11 -8.51
N GLU A 82 19.66 12.56 -8.89
CA GLU A 82 19.90 13.22 -10.18
C GLU A 82 19.72 12.21 -11.33
N GLY A 83 18.97 12.59 -12.37
CA GLY A 83 18.60 11.70 -13.49
C GLY A 83 17.25 10.98 -13.34
N TYR A 84 16.54 11.21 -12.24
CA TYR A 84 15.15 10.83 -12.04
C TYR A 84 14.28 11.98 -12.59
N GLU A 85 14.25 12.16 -13.91
CA GLU A 85 13.67 13.35 -14.54
C GLU A 85 12.13 13.32 -14.46
N GLY A 86 11.51 14.39 -13.96
CA GLY A 86 10.03 14.52 -13.84
C GLY A 86 9.57 15.28 -12.59
N ALA A 87 10.45 15.45 -11.61
CA ALA A 87 10.24 16.23 -10.38
C ALA A 87 11.42 17.20 -10.15
N GLN A 88 11.24 18.21 -9.30
CA GLN A 88 12.38 19.02 -8.83
C GLN A 88 13.34 18.12 -8.06
N THR A 89 14.65 18.35 -8.09
CA THR A 89 15.59 17.60 -7.25
C THR A 89 15.29 17.84 -5.76
N TYR A 90 15.18 16.76 -4.97
CA TYR A 90 14.91 16.81 -3.53
C TYR A 90 15.77 15.79 -2.78
N ASN A 91 15.94 15.97 -1.46
CA ASN A 91 16.50 14.92 -0.60
C ASN A 91 15.35 14.00 -0.18
N ALA A 92 15.57 12.70 -0.09
CA ALA A 92 14.56 11.78 0.42
C ALA A 92 15.02 11.17 1.75
N SER A 93 14.16 11.18 2.77
CA SER A 93 14.36 10.42 4.01
C SER A 93 13.28 9.36 4.07
N MET A 94 13.64 8.13 3.71
CA MET A 94 12.71 7.00 3.64
C MET A 94 12.66 6.32 5.01
N PHE A 95 11.52 6.40 5.69
CA PHE A 95 11.33 5.72 6.96
C PHE A 95 11.26 4.21 6.74
N PHE A 96 11.96 3.46 7.59
CA PHE A 96 11.86 2.02 7.63
C PHE A 96 11.54 1.51 9.03
N TRP A 97 10.87 0.36 9.08
CA TRP A 97 10.67 -0.43 10.29
C TRP A 97 11.04 -1.88 10.01
N TYR A 98 12.15 -2.31 10.61
CA TYR A 98 12.75 -3.63 10.45
C TYR A 98 12.45 -4.50 11.67
N PHE A 99 12.03 -5.74 11.42
CA PHE A 99 11.79 -6.75 12.44
C PHE A 99 12.58 -8.00 12.11
N GLU A 100 13.40 -8.46 13.06
CA GLU A 100 14.04 -9.76 12.96
C GLU A 100 12.99 -10.87 12.91
N SER A 101 13.35 -11.98 12.25
CA SER A 101 12.56 -13.19 12.33
C SER A 101 12.52 -13.71 13.76
N ARG A 102 11.34 -14.13 14.23
CA ARG A 102 11.17 -14.78 15.54
C ARG A 102 11.82 -16.16 15.58
N ASN A 103 11.92 -16.82 14.43
CA ASN A 103 12.56 -18.12 14.28
C ASN A 103 13.84 -18.00 13.46
N ASP A 104 14.99 -18.06 14.14
CA ASP A 104 16.32 -18.12 13.52
C ASP A 104 16.64 -16.96 12.55
N PRO A 105 16.63 -15.69 13.02
CA PRO A 105 16.81 -14.50 12.16
C PRO A 105 18.10 -14.53 11.33
N LYS A 106 19.14 -15.20 11.83
CA LYS A 106 20.42 -15.35 11.15
C LYS A 106 20.36 -16.24 9.90
N ASN A 107 19.37 -17.11 9.78
CA ASN A 107 19.19 -17.98 8.61
C ASN A 107 17.85 -17.73 7.90
N SER A 108 17.16 -16.64 8.24
CA SER A 108 15.89 -16.26 7.63
C SER A 108 16.10 -15.26 6.48
N PRO A 109 15.34 -15.37 5.38
CA PRO A 109 15.45 -14.44 4.26
C PRO A 109 14.92 -13.06 4.63
N LEU A 110 15.19 -12.06 3.79
CA LEU A 110 14.63 -10.72 3.89
C LEU A 110 13.39 -10.58 2.99
N SER A 111 12.34 -9.94 3.51
CA SER A 111 11.22 -9.49 2.69
C SER A 111 10.92 -8.02 2.95
N LEU A 112 10.90 -7.24 1.88
CA LEU A 112 10.39 -5.88 1.87
C LEU A 112 8.87 -5.91 1.83
N TYR A 113 8.23 -4.96 2.50
CA TYR A 113 6.81 -4.66 2.38
C TYR A 113 6.61 -3.20 2.00
N VAL A 114 5.84 -2.98 0.92
CA VAL A 114 5.42 -1.65 0.47
C VAL A 114 3.88 -1.61 0.42
N GLY A 115 3.29 -0.78 1.27
CA GLY A 115 1.84 -0.55 1.37
C GLY A 115 1.29 0.26 0.20
N GLY A 116 -0.05 0.32 0.09
CA GLY A 116 -0.96 0.75 -1.01
C GLY A 116 -1.14 2.25 -1.32
N GLY A 117 -2.21 2.58 -2.05
CA GLY A 117 -2.70 3.96 -2.20
C GLY A 117 -2.96 4.38 -3.66
N PRO A 118 -2.02 5.05 -4.35
CA PRO A 118 -0.63 5.29 -3.97
C PRO A 118 -0.48 6.35 -2.87
N GLY A 119 0.51 6.16 -2.01
CA GLY A 119 0.80 7.08 -0.91
C GLY A 119 0.18 6.72 0.43
N PHE A 120 -0.18 5.46 0.67
CA PHE A 120 -0.57 4.91 1.96
C PHE A 120 0.65 4.28 2.65
N THR A 121 0.75 4.43 3.97
CA THR A 121 1.87 3.93 4.76
C THR A 121 2.05 2.41 4.70
N SER A 122 3.30 1.96 4.64
CA SER A 122 3.66 0.55 4.80
C SER A 122 3.49 0.07 6.22
N LEU A 123 3.40 0.99 7.19
CA LEU A 123 3.22 0.66 8.60
C LEU A 123 1.82 0.11 8.90
N GLY A 124 0.84 0.32 8.00
CA GLY A 124 -0.43 -0.39 8.08
C GLY A 124 -0.25 -1.91 7.95
N GLY A 125 0.57 -2.33 6.99
CA GLY A 125 1.00 -3.72 6.87
C GLY A 125 1.70 -4.25 8.12
N ALA A 126 2.45 -3.40 8.83
CA ALA A 126 3.17 -3.76 10.05
C ALA A 126 2.26 -3.88 11.30
N THR A 127 1.13 -3.18 11.32
CA THR A 127 0.38 -2.94 12.55
C THR A 127 -1.10 -3.29 12.51
N PHE A 128 -1.63 -3.69 11.35
CA PHE A 128 -2.99 -4.23 11.28
C PHE A 128 -3.20 -5.32 10.23
N GLU A 129 -2.20 -5.70 9.44
CA GLU A 129 -2.29 -6.83 8.52
C GLU A 129 -1.34 -7.97 8.91
N ASN A 130 -0.06 -7.82 8.58
CA ASN A 130 0.88 -8.93 8.43
C ASN A 130 2.05 -8.86 9.41
N GLY A 131 2.25 -7.70 10.04
CA GLY A 131 3.36 -7.43 10.95
C GLY A 131 3.12 -7.89 12.37
N PRO A 132 4.04 -7.54 13.29
CA PRO A 132 4.17 -8.21 14.57
C PRO A 132 3.05 -7.89 15.57
N CYS A 133 2.22 -6.88 15.33
CA CYS A 133 1.18 -6.46 16.26
C CYS A 133 -0.10 -5.98 15.56
N PHE A 134 -1.14 -5.81 16.38
CA PHE A 134 -2.33 -5.00 16.12
C PHE A 134 -2.33 -3.77 17.04
N ILE A 135 -2.64 -2.58 16.53
CA ILE A 135 -2.93 -1.41 17.39
C ILE A 135 -4.33 -1.58 17.99
N ASN A 136 -4.44 -1.42 19.31
CA ASN A 136 -5.71 -1.57 20.01
C ASN A 136 -6.56 -0.29 19.92
N ARG A 137 -7.86 -0.44 20.19
CA ARG A 137 -8.89 0.62 20.15
C ARG A 137 -8.61 1.84 21.05
N ASP A 138 -7.69 1.74 22.01
CA ASP A 138 -7.29 2.89 22.83
C ASP A 138 -6.27 3.81 22.15
N SER A 139 -5.79 3.43 20.95
CA SER A 139 -4.70 4.10 20.23
C SER A 139 -3.48 4.36 21.10
N ASN A 140 -3.23 3.46 22.06
CA ASN A 140 -2.14 3.60 23.04
C ASN A 140 -1.51 2.27 23.45
N SER A 141 -2.14 1.13 23.14
CA SER A 141 -1.58 -0.20 23.37
C SER A 141 -1.59 -1.05 22.11
N THR A 142 -0.78 -2.11 22.12
CA THR A 142 -0.69 -3.07 21.01
C THR A 142 -0.90 -4.49 21.49
N THR A 143 -1.35 -5.35 20.60
CA THR A 143 -1.50 -6.80 20.83
C THR A 143 -0.58 -7.55 19.87
N LEU A 144 0.24 -8.48 20.37
CA LEU A 144 1.14 -9.28 19.54
C LEU A 144 0.34 -10.14 18.54
N ASN A 145 0.71 -10.08 17.27
CA ASN A 145 0.12 -10.88 16.20
C ASN A 145 0.80 -12.25 16.13
N GLU A 146 0.06 -13.31 16.45
CA GLU A 146 0.56 -14.70 16.38
C GLU A 146 0.80 -15.17 14.94
N TRP A 147 0.16 -14.54 13.96
CA TRP A 147 0.24 -14.87 12.53
C TRP A 147 1.21 -13.97 11.75
N SER A 148 2.03 -13.20 12.46
CA SER A 148 2.96 -12.27 11.80
C SER A 148 3.90 -12.98 10.83
N TRP A 149 4.15 -12.35 9.70
CA TRP A 149 5.13 -12.81 8.72
C TRP A 149 6.56 -12.82 9.28
N ASN A 150 6.85 -11.98 10.28
CA ASN A 150 8.14 -12.03 10.95
C ASN A 150 8.33 -13.29 11.81
N ASN A 151 7.34 -14.19 11.90
CA ASN A 151 7.56 -15.51 12.49
C ASN A 151 8.74 -16.24 11.83
N ASN A 152 8.90 -16.18 10.51
CA ASN A 152 9.91 -16.96 9.77
C ASN A 152 10.76 -16.13 8.79
N VAL A 153 10.47 -14.84 8.64
CA VAL A 153 11.14 -13.96 7.67
C VAL A 153 11.60 -12.68 8.37
N ASN A 154 12.77 -12.15 8.01
CA ASN A 154 13.16 -10.82 8.44
C ASN A 154 12.34 -9.81 7.63
N MET A 155 11.50 -9.00 8.28
CA MET A 155 10.53 -8.12 7.62
C MET A 155 11.03 -6.67 7.62
N LEU A 156 11.02 -6.01 6.46
CA LEU A 156 11.38 -4.61 6.29
C LEU A 156 10.21 -3.83 5.68
N TYR A 157 9.53 -3.02 6.48
CA TYR A 157 8.48 -2.11 6.02
C TYR A 157 9.09 -0.77 5.64
N ILE A 158 8.79 -0.24 4.46
CA ILE A 158 9.36 1.04 3.98
C ILE A 158 8.22 1.95 3.55
N ASP A 159 8.10 3.12 4.18
CA ASP A 159 7.13 4.13 3.74
C ASP A 159 7.60 4.78 2.44
N GLU A 160 6.78 4.71 1.41
CA GLU A 160 7.07 5.21 0.07
C GLU A 160 5.80 5.78 -0.60
N PRO A 161 5.91 6.89 -1.35
CA PRO A 161 7.06 7.81 -1.49
C PRO A 161 7.29 8.69 -0.24
N VAL A 162 8.19 9.67 -0.32
CA VAL A 162 8.19 10.79 0.64
C VAL A 162 6.81 11.46 0.66
N GLU A 163 6.45 12.07 1.78
CA GLU A 163 5.10 12.54 2.16
C GLU A 163 4.18 11.49 2.80
N VAL A 164 4.60 10.22 2.83
CA VAL A 164 3.82 9.10 3.36
C VAL A 164 4.33 8.66 4.72
N GLY A 165 3.42 8.44 5.68
CA GLY A 165 3.77 7.90 6.99
C GLY A 165 4.76 8.81 7.70
N PHE A 166 5.96 8.30 7.92
CA PHE A 166 7.07 9.07 8.46
C PHE A 166 8.13 9.49 7.43
N SER A 167 7.99 9.14 6.14
CA SER A 167 8.92 9.52 5.08
C SER A 167 8.78 10.98 4.66
N TYR A 168 9.90 11.70 4.52
CA TYR A 168 9.88 13.14 4.23
C TYR A 168 11.09 13.62 3.41
N GLU A 169 10.90 14.73 2.71
CA GLU A 169 11.93 15.48 2.00
C GLU A 169 12.31 16.78 2.73
N SER A 170 11.38 17.32 3.53
CA SER A 170 11.62 18.47 4.39
C SER A 170 10.63 18.49 5.57
N LEU A 171 11.05 19.05 6.70
CA LEU A 171 10.23 19.14 7.91
C LEU A 171 9.60 20.54 8.01
N ILE A 172 8.29 20.60 7.87
CA ILE A 172 7.52 21.85 7.81
C ILE A 172 6.51 21.89 8.96
N PRO A 173 6.65 22.83 9.92
CA PRO A 173 5.61 23.09 10.91
C PRO A 173 4.29 23.40 10.20
N SER A 174 3.22 22.70 10.57
CA SER A 174 1.93 22.70 9.87
C SER A 174 0.77 22.55 10.85
N THR A 175 -0.44 22.90 10.41
CA THR A 175 -1.69 22.54 11.09
C THR A 175 -2.51 21.60 10.23
N LEU A 176 -3.24 20.69 10.86
CA LEU A 176 -4.24 19.81 10.24
C LEU A 176 -5.61 20.12 10.83
N ASP A 177 -6.54 20.47 9.96
CA ASP A 177 -7.97 20.52 10.28
C ASP A 177 -8.58 19.14 9.98
N GLN A 178 -8.94 18.40 11.02
CA GLN A 178 -9.48 17.04 10.90
C GLN A 178 -10.91 17.02 10.33
N LEU A 179 -11.64 18.15 10.36
CA LEU A 179 -12.97 18.24 9.75
C LEU A 179 -12.91 18.41 8.23
N THR A 180 -11.78 18.89 7.71
CA THR A 180 -11.60 19.16 6.27
C THR A 180 -10.48 18.35 5.64
N GLY A 181 -9.60 17.74 6.44
CA GLY A 181 -8.36 17.12 5.98
C GLY A 181 -7.31 18.14 5.51
N GLU A 182 -7.54 19.44 5.68
CA GLU A 182 -6.66 20.48 5.15
C GLU A 182 -5.38 20.59 5.99
N VAL A 183 -4.23 20.42 5.32
CA VAL A 183 -2.90 20.67 5.89
C VAL A 183 -2.43 22.06 5.47
N THR A 184 -2.13 22.92 6.44
CA THR A 184 -1.64 24.29 6.21
C THR A 184 -0.24 24.50 6.78
N PRO A 185 0.79 24.77 5.95
CA PRO A 185 2.12 25.16 6.43
C PRO A 185 2.11 26.44 7.26
N LEU A 186 2.83 26.44 8.37
CA LEU A 186 2.97 27.59 9.27
C LEU A 186 4.12 28.50 8.82
N VAL A 187 3.75 29.67 8.31
CA VAL A 187 4.71 30.73 7.95
C VAL A 187 4.67 31.81 9.02
N ASN A 188 5.75 31.96 9.79
CA ASN A 188 5.95 33.02 10.79
C ASN A 188 4.89 33.10 11.92
N LYS A 189 4.24 31.98 12.26
CA LYS A 189 3.33 31.88 13.41
C LYS A 189 3.90 30.91 14.45
N THR A 190 3.92 31.33 15.70
CA THR A 190 4.41 30.53 16.83
C THR A 190 3.32 30.19 17.86
N ASP A 191 2.22 30.96 17.90
CA ASP A 191 1.10 30.72 18.81
C ASP A 191 -0.12 30.24 18.01
N ILE A 192 -0.44 28.96 18.14
CA ILE A 192 -1.60 28.33 17.48
C ILE A 192 -2.48 27.69 18.55
N ASP A 193 -3.74 28.11 18.59
CA ASP A 193 -4.77 27.46 19.41
C ASP A 193 -5.14 26.12 18.74
N THR A 194 -4.86 25.02 19.42
CA THR A 194 -5.24 23.66 18.99
C THR A 194 -6.43 23.15 19.81
N ASN A 195 -7.15 22.17 19.25
CA ASN A 195 -8.22 21.45 19.92
C ASN A 195 -8.35 20.03 19.32
N THR A 196 -9.41 19.31 19.68
CA THR A 196 -9.63 17.91 19.26
C THR A 196 -9.73 17.74 17.74
N THR A 197 -10.18 18.76 16.99
CA THR A 197 -10.35 18.69 15.53
C THR A 197 -9.36 19.56 14.76
N PHE A 198 -8.50 20.32 15.44
CA PHE A 198 -7.52 21.20 14.84
C PHE A 198 -6.18 21.05 15.55
N VAL A 199 -5.25 20.35 14.92
CA VAL A 199 -3.97 19.95 15.52
C VAL A 199 -2.81 20.66 14.84
N ALA A 200 -1.75 20.94 15.59
CA ALA A 200 -0.51 21.49 15.09
C ALA A 200 0.59 20.43 15.22
N GLY A 201 1.52 20.42 14.26
CA GLY A 201 2.58 19.43 14.20
C GLY A 201 3.64 19.75 13.18
N THR A 202 4.53 18.79 12.92
CA THR A 202 5.51 18.86 11.83
C THR A 202 5.13 17.85 10.77
N LEU A 203 5.05 18.26 9.51
CA LEU A 203 4.69 17.41 8.38
C LEU A 203 5.67 17.62 7.22
N PRO A 204 5.69 16.73 6.21
CA PRO A 204 6.38 16.94 4.94
C PRO A 204 5.86 18.19 4.22
N SER A 205 6.56 18.71 3.18
CA SER A 205 6.16 19.99 2.55
C SER A 205 4.84 19.98 1.80
N GLN A 206 4.23 18.80 1.60
CA GLN A 206 3.00 18.64 0.81
C GLN A 206 3.18 19.14 -0.63
N ASN A 207 4.40 19.04 -1.16
CA ASN A 207 4.76 19.46 -2.50
C ASN A 207 4.99 18.22 -3.37
N PRO A 208 3.99 17.80 -4.17
CA PRO A 208 4.10 16.59 -4.98
C PRO A 208 5.18 16.69 -6.07
N ALA A 209 5.68 17.89 -6.40
CA ALA A 209 6.84 18.06 -7.27
C ALA A 209 8.18 17.69 -6.59
N ARG A 210 8.16 17.28 -5.32
CA ARG A 210 9.30 16.80 -4.53
C ARG A 210 9.05 15.41 -3.95
N ALA A 211 8.20 14.62 -4.61
CA ALA A 211 7.97 13.22 -4.32
C ALA A 211 8.09 12.38 -5.60
N ALA A 212 8.27 11.07 -5.47
CA ALA A 212 8.17 10.19 -6.63
C ALA A 212 6.71 10.17 -7.11
N ASN A 213 6.52 10.34 -8.41
CA ASN A 213 5.21 10.58 -9.02
C ASN A 213 4.81 9.56 -10.09
N THR A 214 5.65 8.54 -10.28
CA THR A 214 5.39 7.38 -11.11
C THR A 214 5.95 6.12 -10.44
N THR A 215 5.43 4.96 -10.82
CA THR A 215 5.96 3.67 -10.36
C THR A 215 7.45 3.50 -10.69
N SER A 216 7.90 4.00 -11.84
CA SER A 216 9.30 3.93 -12.28
C SER A 216 10.24 4.77 -11.40
N ASN A 217 9.84 5.99 -11.06
CA ASN A 217 10.62 6.87 -10.17
C ASN A 217 10.70 6.30 -8.75
N ALA A 218 9.58 5.78 -8.24
CA ALA A 218 9.53 5.11 -6.95
C ALA A 218 10.45 3.87 -6.89
N ALA A 219 10.42 3.02 -7.94
CA ALA A 219 11.25 1.82 -8.03
C ALA A 219 12.75 2.10 -7.84
N ARG A 220 13.23 3.18 -8.44
CA ARG A 220 14.64 3.59 -8.38
C ARG A 220 15.03 4.05 -6.95
N ILE A 221 14.14 4.77 -6.25
CA ILE A 221 14.36 5.22 -4.86
C ILE A 221 14.38 4.03 -3.91
N VAL A 222 13.41 3.12 -4.04
CA VAL A 222 13.33 1.92 -3.19
C VAL A 222 14.51 0.99 -3.47
N TRP A 223 14.93 0.84 -4.74
CA TRP A 223 16.13 0.08 -5.08
C TRP A 223 17.39 0.67 -4.44
N THR A 224 17.59 1.98 -4.56
CA THR A 224 18.74 2.69 -3.96
C THR A 224 18.72 2.55 -2.44
N SER A 225 17.55 2.70 -1.81
CA SER A 225 17.38 2.50 -0.38
C SER A 225 17.71 1.06 0.04
N THR A 226 17.28 0.09 -0.75
CA THR A 226 17.55 -1.34 -0.52
C THR A 226 19.05 -1.65 -0.62
N GLN A 227 19.75 -1.05 -1.60
CA GLN A 227 21.20 -1.19 -1.74
C GLN A 227 21.96 -0.67 -0.52
N VAL A 228 21.56 0.50 0.02
CA VAL A 228 22.14 1.07 1.24
C VAL A 228 21.82 0.19 2.45
N PHE A 229 20.56 -0.19 2.63
CA PHE A 229 20.13 -1.00 3.78
C PHE A 229 20.86 -2.34 3.86
N ILE A 230 20.82 -3.14 2.79
CA ILE A 230 21.36 -4.51 2.79
C ILE A 230 22.89 -4.52 2.98
N GLN A 231 23.59 -3.49 2.51
CA GLN A 231 25.05 -3.43 2.57
C GLN A 231 25.59 -2.81 3.86
N GLU A 232 24.85 -1.88 4.47
CA GLU A 232 25.42 -0.98 5.47
C GLU A 232 24.62 -0.89 6.76
N PHE A 233 23.39 -1.42 6.82
CA PHE A 233 22.65 -1.48 8.08
C PHE A 233 23.24 -2.59 8.97
N PRO A 234 23.89 -2.26 10.10
CA PRO A 234 24.73 -3.22 10.83
C PRO A 234 23.95 -4.30 11.54
N GLU A 235 22.66 -4.08 11.82
CA GLU A 235 21.81 -5.05 12.51
C GLU A 235 21.17 -6.06 11.54
N TYR A 236 21.29 -5.83 10.23
CA TYR A 236 20.96 -6.82 9.21
C TYR A 236 22.10 -7.85 9.08
N ASP A 237 22.11 -8.85 9.96
CA ASP A 237 23.08 -9.97 10.01
C ASP A 237 22.43 -11.32 9.67
N THR A 238 21.96 -11.48 8.42
CA THR A 238 21.47 -12.78 7.92
C THR A 238 22.44 -13.43 6.95
N LEU A 239 22.54 -14.77 7.00
CA LEU A 239 23.27 -15.62 6.08
C LEU A 239 22.43 -16.03 4.86
N ASP A 240 21.11 -15.90 4.94
CA ASP A 240 20.20 -16.13 3.81
C ASP A 240 20.05 -14.83 3.03
N SER A 241 20.76 -14.74 1.90
CA SER A 241 20.80 -13.52 1.09
C SER A 241 19.55 -13.26 0.27
N ARG A 242 18.54 -14.15 0.32
CA ARG A 242 17.31 -14.00 -0.49
C ARG A 242 16.57 -12.73 -0.10
N VAL A 243 16.18 -11.97 -1.12
CA VAL A 243 15.40 -10.73 -1.00
C VAL A 243 14.07 -10.90 -1.73
N SER A 244 12.99 -10.70 -1.01
CA SER A 244 11.62 -10.73 -1.56
C SER A 244 10.95 -9.37 -1.44
N LEU A 245 9.91 -9.16 -2.25
CA LEU A 245 9.07 -7.96 -2.21
C LEU A 245 7.61 -8.38 -2.08
N TRP A 246 6.93 -7.82 -1.10
CA TRP A 246 5.50 -7.99 -0.91
C TRP A 246 4.80 -6.64 -0.89
N THR A 247 3.61 -6.59 -1.49
CA THR A 247 2.85 -5.33 -1.59
C THR A 247 1.34 -5.54 -1.45
N ASN A 248 0.58 -4.45 -1.32
CA ASN A 248 -0.87 -4.45 -1.30
C ASN A 248 -1.48 -3.34 -2.17
N SER A 249 -2.68 -3.53 -2.73
CA SER A 249 -3.45 -2.47 -3.42
C SER A 249 -2.77 -1.91 -4.68
N TYR A 250 -2.49 -0.61 -4.74
CA TYR A 250 -1.61 0.02 -5.75
C TYR A 250 -0.22 -0.63 -5.82
N GLY A 251 0.13 -1.41 -4.80
CA GLY A 251 1.21 -2.38 -4.81
C GLY A 251 1.19 -3.38 -5.95
N GLY A 252 0.07 -3.60 -6.64
CA GLY A 252 0.06 -4.35 -7.89
C GLY A 252 0.75 -3.62 -9.05
N HIS A 253 0.94 -2.29 -8.97
CA HIS A 253 1.80 -1.53 -9.87
C HIS A 253 3.25 -1.53 -9.38
N TRP A 254 3.45 -1.22 -8.09
CA TRP A 254 4.79 -1.18 -7.50
C TRP A 254 5.50 -2.52 -7.50
N GLY A 255 4.85 -3.60 -7.08
CA GLY A 255 5.47 -4.92 -6.95
C GLY A 255 6.15 -5.37 -8.25
N PRO A 256 5.41 -5.49 -9.37
CA PRO A 256 5.98 -5.81 -10.67
C PRO A 256 6.98 -4.75 -11.16
N GLY A 257 6.67 -3.45 -11.02
CA GLY A 257 7.54 -2.37 -11.49
C GLY A 257 8.89 -2.34 -10.76
N PHE A 258 8.89 -2.50 -9.45
CA PHE A 258 10.06 -2.48 -8.59
C PHE A 258 10.88 -3.74 -8.81
N MET A 259 10.25 -4.92 -8.79
CA MET A 259 10.97 -6.18 -9.00
C MET A 259 11.58 -6.24 -10.41
N SER A 260 10.85 -5.79 -11.44
CA SER A 260 11.38 -5.64 -12.80
C SER A 260 12.60 -4.73 -12.82
N HIS A 261 12.53 -3.55 -12.17
CA HIS A 261 13.67 -2.65 -12.05
C HIS A 261 14.86 -3.32 -11.35
N PHE A 262 14.63 -4.05 -10.25
CA PHE A 262 15.68 -4.71 -9.48
C PHE A 262 16.39 -5.78 -10.33
N ILE A 263 15.62 -6.58 -11.10
CA ILE A 263 16.18 -7.56 -12.03
C ILE A 263 17.03 -6.87 -13.09
N THR A 264 16.53 -5.79 -13.71
CA THR A 264 17.30 -5.03 -14.71
C THR A 264 18.58 -4.42 -14.11
N GLN A 265 18.56 -3.93 -12.87
CA GLN A 265 19.78 -3.45 -12.22
C GLN A 265 20.77 -4.59 -11.95
N ASN A 266 20.30 -5.77 -11.52
CA ASN A 266 21.16 -6.94 -11.38
C ASN A 266 21.84 -7.31 -12.70
N GLU A 267 21.12 -7.29 -13.82
CA GLU A 267 21.68 -7.55 -15.15
C GLU A 267 22.78 -6.53 -15.51
N LYS A 268 22.52 -5.23 -15.26
CA LYS A 268 23.49 -4.15 -15.49
C LYS A 268 24.74 -4.23 -14.61
N ILE A 269 24.59 -4.70 -13.37
CA ILE A 269 25.73 -4.92 -12.46
C ILE A 269 26.57 -6.09 -12.98
N GLN A 270 25.93 -7.17 -13.42
CA GLN A 270 26.61 -8.37 -13.92
C GLN A 270 27.37 -8.13 -15.23
N ASP A 271 26.82 -7.31 -16.13
CA ASP A 271 27.46 -6.99 -17.41
C ASP A 271 28.39 -5.76 -17.35
N GLY A 272 28.40 -5.03 -16.23
CA GLY A 272 29.23 -3.85 -15.98
C GLY A 272 28.73 -2.57 -16.67
N SER A 273 27.47 -2.53 -17.11
CA SER A 273 26.85 -1.37 -17.78
C SER A 273 26.10 -0.43 -16.84
N ILE A 274 26.16 -0.65 -15.53
CA ILE A 274 25.46 0.21 -14.57
C ILE A 274 25.96 1.66 -14.64
N GLU A 275 25.14 2.53 -15.21
CA GLU A 275 25.29 3.98 -15.18
C GLU A 275 24.61 4.46 -13.90
N SER A 276 25.31 4.69 -12.77
CA SER A 276 24.59 5.09 -11.56
C SER A 276 25.32 6.07 -10.64
N ALA A 277 24.50 6.82 -9.90
CA ALA A 277 24.88 7.63 -8.74
C ALA A 277 25.27 6.79 -7.51
N VAL A 278 25.05 5.46 -7.56
CA VAL A 278 25.55 4.47 -6.61
C VAL A 278 26.98 4.09 -6.98
N CYS A 279 27.91 4.24 -6.05
CA CYS A 279 29.35 4.05 -6.31
C CYS A 279 29.77 2.58 -6.30
N ASP A 280 29.08 1.71 -5.55
CA ASP A 280 29.40 0.27 -5.45
C ASP A 280 28.14 -0.60 -5.19
N PRO A 281 27.23 -0.75 -6.18
CA PRO A 281 26.04 -1.59 -6.03
C PRO A 281 26.35 -3.08 -6.15
N GLN A 282 25.59 -3.92 -5.42
CA GLN A 282 25.71 -5.37 -5.49
C GLN A 282 24.48 -6.04 -6.13
N VAL A 283 24.71 -7.23 -6.72
CA VAL A 283 23.63 -8.08 -7.23
C VAL A 283 22.79 -8.57 -6.05
N LEU A 284 21.49 -8.27 -6.07
CA LEU A 284 20.53 -8.74 -5.07
C LEU A 284 20.08 -10.17 -5.42
N ASN A 285 20.06 -11.09 -4.46
CA ASN A 285 19.53 -12.43 -4.67
C ASN A 285 17.99 -12.42 -4.57
N LEU A 286 17.33 -11.99 -5.65
CA LEU A 286 15.88 -11.81 -5.71
C LEU A 286 15.15 -13.16 -5.74
N ASP A 287 14.09 -13.33 -4.94
CA ASP A 287 13.44 -14.63 -4.73
C ASP A 287 11.92 -14.61 -5.01
N THR A 288 11.16 -13.80 -4.28
CA THR A 288 9.67 -13.80 -4.34
C THR A 288 9.11 -12.41 -4.59
N LEU A 289 8.14 -12.32 -5.50
CA LEU A 289 7.19 -11.22 -5.59
C LEU A 289 5.80 -11.71 -5.12
N GLY A 290 5.33 -11.20 -3.99
CA GLY A 290 3.99 -11.49 -3.47
C GLY A 290 3.11 -10.26 -3.43
N MET A 291 1.81 -10.41 -3.66
CA MET A 291 0.86 -9.30 -3.67
C MET A 291 -0.45 -9.73 -3.03
N THR A 292 -0.95 -8.90 -2.12
CA THR A 292 -2.31 -9.02 -1.58
C THR A 292 -3.20 -7.97 -2.23
N ASN A 293 -4.33 -8.37 -2.80
CA ASN A 293 -5.31 -7.48 -3.43
C ASN A 293 -4.65 -6.42 -4.35
N GLY A 294 -3.72 -6.84 -5.22
CA GLY A 294 -3.00 -5.94 -6.09
C GLY A 294 -3.84 -5.50 -7.29
N CYS A 295 -3.89 -4.21 -7.59
CA CYS A 295 -4.35 -3.71 -8.89
C CYS A 295 -3.14 -3.66 -9.84
N ILE A 296 -3.17 -4.37 -10.97
CA ILE A 296 -1.96 -4.63 -11.79
C ILE A 296 -2.07 -4.05 -13.21
N ASP A 297 -3.19 -4.25 -13.89
CA ASP A 297 -3.39 -3.78 -15.26
C ASP A 297 -4.83 -3.29 -15.45
N ALA A 298 -4.96 -1.97 -15.51
CA ALA A 298 -6.26 -1.31 -15.59
C ALA A 298 -7.12 -1.79 -16.77
N GLN A 299 -6.52 -2.17 -17.91
CA GLN A 299 -7.27 -2.62 -19.08
C GLN A 299 -7.81 -4.05 -18.93
N ILE A 300 -7.01 -4.94 -18.31
CA ILE A 300 -7.41 -6.33 -18.05
C ILE A 300 -8.45 -6.39 -16.93
N GLU A 301 -8.31 -5.56 -15.90
CA GLU A 301 -9.16 -5.55 -14.71
C GLU A 301 -10.47 -4.77 -14.93
N ALA A 302 -10.50 -3.78 -15.84
CA ALA A 302 -11.64 -2.91 -16.08
C ALA A 302 -13.01 -3.62 -16.27
N PRO A 303 -13.13 -4.73 -17.05
CA PRO A 303 -14.39 -5.44 -17.20
C PRO A 303 -14.96 -5.98 -15.89
N PHE A 304 -14.10 -6.24 -14.90
CA PHE A 304 -14.48 -6.94 -13.68
C PHE A 304 -15.03 -6.03 -12.58
N TYR A 305 -14.92 -4.71 -12.72
CA TYR A 305 -15.59 -3.77 -11.82
C TYR A 305 -17.12 -3.86 -11.92
N PRO A 306 -17.76 -3.68 -13.10
CA PRO A 306 -19.21 -3.86 -13.20
C PRO A 306 -19.65 -5.29 -12.89
N GLU A 307 -18.87 -6.31 -13.25
CA GLU A 307 -19.15 -7.71 -12.88
C GLU A 307 -19.14 -7.92 -11.36
N MET A 308 -18.12 -7.42 -10.64
CA MET A 308 -18.07 -7.55 -9.19
C MET A 308 -19.21 -6.78 -8.51
N ALA A 309 -19.60 -5.62 -9.05
CA ALA A 309 -20.71 -4.84 -8.51
C ALA A 309 -22.09 -5.48 -8.76
N PHE A 310 -22.27 -6.27 -9.82
CA PHE A 310 -23.57 -6.81 -10.23
C PHE A 310 -23.73 -8.33 -10.02
N ASN A 311 -22.66 -9.11 -10.21
CA ASN A 311 -22.66 -10.57 -10.29
C ASN A 311 -21.44 -11.18 -9.56
N ASN A 312 -21.35 -10.97 -8.25
CA ASN A 312 -20.28 -11.51 -7.41
C ASN A 312 -20.63 -12.87 -6.75
N THR A 313 -19.73 -13.34 -5.90
CA THR A 313 -19.85 -14.61 -5.16
C THR A 313 -20.68 -14.54 -3.88
N TYR A 314 -21.23 -13.38 -3.59
CA TYR A 314 -22.04 -13.11 -2.39
C TYR A 314 -23.50 -12.77 -2.70
N GLY A 315 -23.88 -12.78 -3.99
CA GLY A 315 -25.24 -12.45 -4.42
C GLY A 315 -25.62 -10.97 -4.23
N LEU A 316 -24.64 -10.10 -3.95
CA LEU A 316 -24.86 -8.66 -3.81
C LEU A 316 -25.03 -8.04 -5.19
N GLN A 317 -26.15 -7.35 -5.42
CA GLN A 317 -26.35 -6.47 -6.57
C GLN A 317 -26.25 -5.02 -6.11
N ALA A 318 -25.03 -4.47 -6.16
CA ALA A 318 -24.73 -3.12 -5.70
C ALA A 318 -25.12 -2.04 -6.73
N ILE A 319 -25.25 -2.42 -8.00
CA ILE A 319 -25.69 -1.55 -9.11
C ILE A 319 -26.87 -2.21 -9.85
N SER A 320 -27.62 -1.42 -10.63
CA SER A 320 -28.70 -1.95 -11.47
C SER A 320 -28.16 -2.59 -12.75
N GLU A 321 -28.99 -3.41 -13.41
CA GLU A 321 -28.66 -4.03 -14.70
C GLU A 321 -28.40 -2.97 -15.79
N ASP A 322 -29.14 -1.86 -15.77
CA ASP A 322 -28.91 -0.74 -16.70
C ASP A 322 -27.52 -0.11 -16.51
N VAL A 323 -27.11 0.13 -15.26
CA VAL A 323 -25.79 0.70 -14.93
C VAL A 323 -24.68 -0.29 -15.30
N PHE A 324 -24.87 -1.59 -15.03
CA PHE A 324 -23.96 -2.64 -15.45
C PHE A 324 -23.69 -2.61 -16.97
N HIS A 325 -24.75 -2.58 -17.78
CA HIS A 325 -24.62 -2.50 -19.24
C HIS A 325 -24.05 -1.16 -19.73
N GLU A 326 -24.38 -0.05 -19.06
CA GLU A 326 -23.80 1.26 -19.36
C GLU A 326 -22.29 1.27 -19.12
N SER A 327 -21.82 0.72 -17.99
CA SER A 327 -20.39 0.62 -17.67
C SER A 327 -19.64 -0.23 -18.70
N LEU A 328 -20.19 -1.39 -19.09
CA LEU A 328 -19.59 -2.22 -20.15
C LEU A 328 -19.57 -1.51 -21.50
N ASN A 329 -20.61 -0.75 -21.85
CA ASN A 329 -20.62 0.05 -23.07
C ASN A 329 -19.59 1.19 -23.01
N ASN A 330 -19.45 1.88 -21.88
CA ASN A 330 -18.44 2.93 -21.69
C ASN A 330 -17.01 2.37 -21.70
N LEU A 331 -16.84 1.09 -21.35
CA LEU A 331 -15.57 0.40 -21.45
C LEU A 331 -15.13 0.21 -22.91
N THR A 332 -16.03 -0.28 -23.78
CA THR A 332 -15.66 -0.76 -25.13
C THR A 332 -16.08 0.13 -26.30
N LYS A 333 -16.94 1.13 -26.08
CA LYS A 333 -17.35 2.04 -27.18
C LYS A 333 -16.17 2.83 -27.72
N SER A 334 -16.30 3.34 -28.94
CA SER A 334 -15.28 4.23 -29.51
C SER A 334 -15.09 5.48 -28.63
N GLY A 335 -13.83 5.77 -28.28
CA GLY A 335 -13.46 6.81 -27.32
C GLY A 335 -13.83 6.48 -25.87
N GLY A 336 -14.10 5.21 -25.57
CA GLY A 336 -14.34 4.68 -24.23
C GLY A 336 -13.03 4.38 -23.48
N CYS A 337 -13.15 3.79 -22.29
CA CYS A 337 -12.03 3.54 -21.39
C CYS A 337 -10.88 2.75 -22.07
N ASN A 338 -11.18 1.68 -22.81
CA ASN A 338 -10.16 0.88 -23.49
C ASN A 338 -9.41 1.64 -24.58
N ASP A 339 -10.10 2.47 -25.36
CA ASP A 339 -9.48 3.29 -26.40
C ASP A 339 -8.54 4.32 -25.78
N LEU A 340 -8.98 4.97 -24.69
CA LEU A 340 -8.19 5.98 -23.98
C LEU A 340 -6.94 5.39 -23.31
N ILE A 341 -7.05 4.22 -22.68
CA ILE A 341 -5.88 3.50 -22.13
C ILE A 341 -4.91 3.13 -23.27
N THR A 342 -5.44 2.63 -24.39
CA THR A 342 -4.61 2.26 -25.55
C THR A 342 -3.86 3.47 -26.12
N GLU A 343 -4.53 4.62 -26.23
CA GLU A 343 -3.91 5.88 -26.67
C GLU A 343 -2.83 6.35 -25.68
N CYS A 344 -3.13 6.35 -24.38
CA CYS A 344 -2.16 6.66 -23.32
C CYS A 344 -0.90 5.79 -23.44
N ARG A 345 -1.07 4.47 -23.52
CA ARG A 345 0.05 3.51 -23.63
C ARG A 345 0.87 3.72 -24.91
N ALA A 346 0.20 3.97 -26.04
CA ALA A 346 0.88 4.24 -27.31
C ALA A 346 1.71 5.54 -27.26
N LEU A 347 1.17 6.60 -26.65
CA LEU A 347 1.88 7.85 -26.46
C LEU A 347 3.07 7.69 -25.50
N ALA A 348 2.87 6.99 -24.38
CA ALA A 348 3.93 6.70 -23.41
C ALA A 348 5.07 5.91 -24.06
N ALA A 349 4.77 4.82 -24.77
CA ALA A 349 5.79 4.04 -25.48
C ALA A 349 6.58 4.87 -26.51
N ALA A 350 5.95 5.84 -27.16
CA ALA A 350 6.58 6.68 -28.16
C ALA A 350 7.39 7.86 -27.58
N SER A 351 6.94 8.43 -26.45
CA SER A 351 7.40 9.76 -26.01
C SER A 351 7.77 9.86 -24.52
N ASP A 352 7.53 8.83 -23.72
CA ASP A 352 7.97 8.67 -22.31
C ASP A 352 8.17 7.17 -21.96
N PRO A 353 9.08 6.46 -22.68
CA PRO A 353 9.21 5.00 -22.54
C PRO A 353 9.78 4.55 -21.19
N GLU A 354 10.44 5.45 -20.45
CA GLU A 354 10.93 5.15 -19.09
C GLU A 354 9.88 5.40 -18.00
N ASN A 355 8.71 5.93 -18.38
CA ASN A 355 7.62 6.31 -17.47
C ASN A 355 8.11 7.21 -16.32
N ILE A 356 8.87 8.26 -16.66
CA ILE A 356 9.42 9.19 -15.67
C ILE A 356 8.56 10.46 -15.53
N ALA A 357 7.43 10.53 -16.26
CA ALA A 357 6.51 11.66 -16.31
C ALA A 357 7.11 12.95 -16.89
N ALA A 358 8.12 12.83 -17.76
CA ALA A 358 8.77 13.97 -18.41
C ALA A 358 7.93 14.62 -19.54
N ASN A 359 6.83 13.99 -19.97
CA ASN A 359 6.03 14.45 -21.11
C ASN A 359 4.60 14.81 -20.74
N ASP A 360 4.30 16.11 -20.68
CA ASP A 360 2.97 16.64 -20.33
C ASP A 360 1.84 16.13 -21.24
N THR A 361 2.13 15.83 -22.51
CA THR A 361 1.10 15.31 -23.44
C THR A 361 0.74 13.87 -23.11
N VAL A 362 1.73 13.05 -22.78
CA VAL A 362 1.51 11.67 -22.30
C VAL A 362 0.74 11.72 -20.98
N ASN A 363 1.22 12.50 -20.02
CA ASN A 363 0.62 12.68 -18.71
C ASN A 363 -0.87 13.07 -18.80
N ALA A 364 -1.19 14.08 -19.62
CA ALA A 364 -2.57 14.52 -19.83
C ALA A 364 -3.47 13.44 -20.45
N ALA A 365 -2.98 12.69 -21.44
CA ALA A 365 -3.74 11.61 -22.07
C ALA A 365 -4.02 10.46 -21.07
N CYS A 366 -3.01 10.08 -20.28
CA CYS A 366 -3.11 9.03 -19.29
C CYS A 366 -3.97 9.42 -18.08
N GLY A 367 -3.87 10.67 -17.62
CA GLY A 367 -4.74 11.22 -16.58
C GLY A 367 -6.21 11.26 -17.03
N ALA A 368 -6.46 11.67 -18.28
CA ALA A 368 -7.80 11.65 -18.86
C ALA A 368 -8.37 10.23 -18.99
N ALA A 369 -7.55 9.25 -19.38
CA ALA A 369 -7.95 7.85 -19.41
C ALA A 369 -8.36 7.36 -18.02
N SER A 370 -7.53 7.62 -17.01
CA SER A 370 -7.78 7.24 -15.61
C SER A 370 -9.09 7.86 -15.09
N ALA A 371 -9.28 9.16 -15.29
CA ALA A 371 -10.49 9.87 -14.89
C ALA A 371 -11.76 9.32 -15.57
N TYR A 372 -11.67 9.01 -16.87
CA TYR A 372 -12.79 8.45 -17.62
C TYR A 372 -13.15 7.05 -17.12
N CYS A 373 -12.16 6.16 -17.00
CA CYS A 373 -12.36 4.79 -16.53
C CYS A 373 -12.96 4.78 -15.12
N TRP A 374 -12.46 5.63 -14.22
CA TRP A 374 -13.05 5.80 -12.89
C TRP A 374 -14.52 6.23 -12.99
N ALA A 375 -14.80 7.35 -13.65
CA ALA A 375 -16.15 7.93 -13.66
C ALA A 375 -17.20 7.03 -14.32
N TYR A 376 -16.83 6.25 -15.34
CA TYR A 376 -17.81 5.57 -16.19
C TYR A 376 -17.79 4.04 -16.10
N VAL A 377 -16.75 3.44 -15.50
CA VAL A 377 -16.61 1.97 -15.40
C VAL A 377 -16.53 1.52 -13.94
N GLN A 378 -15.81 2.24 -13.08
CA GLN A 378 -15.50 1.77 -11.71
C GLN A 378 -16.30 2.46 -10.61
N GLY A 379 -16.60 3.76 -10.77
CA GLY A 379 -17.12 4.62 -9.70
C GLY A 379 -18.57 4.32 -9.29
N ALA A 380 -19.34 3.66 -10.16
CA ALA A 380 -20.76 3.41 -9.93
C ALA A 380 -21.03 2.62 -8.63
N PHE A 381 -20.14 1.69 -8.24
CA PHE A 381 -20.27 0.99 -6.96
C PHE A 381 -20.17 1.96 -5.78
N VAL A 382 -19.15 2.82 -5.77
CA VAL A 382 -18.90 3.78 -4.67
C VAL A 382 -20.07 4.77 -4.57
N ASP A 383 -20.56 5.25 -5.71
CA ASP A 383 -21.60 6.28 -5.75
C ASP A 383 -23.00 5.76 -5.39
N LEU A 384 -23.30 4.48 -5.65
CA LEU A 384 -24.68 3.96 -5.60
C LEU A 384 -24.92 2.94 -4.49
N SER A 385 -23.88 2.24 -4.01
CA SER A 385 -24.06 1.08 -3.12
C SER A 385 -24.26 1.44 -1.65
N GLY A 386 -23.74 2.57 -1.20
CA GLY A 386 -23.61 2.91 0.22
C GLY A 386 -22.63 2.03 0.99
N ARG A 387 -21.77 1.28 0.29
CA ARG A 387 -20.86 0.28 0.86
C ARG A 387 -19.39 0.66 0.66
N SER A 388 -18.52 0.09 1.49
CA SER A 388 -17.07 0.28 1.36
C SER A 388 -16.54 -0.41 0.09
N PRO A 389 -15.70 0.26 -0.73
CA PRO A 389 -15.01 -0.39 -1.84
C PRO A 389 -13.91 -1.37 -1.36
N PHE A 390 -13.50 -1.31 -0.10
CA PHE A 390 -12.47 -2.17 0.46
C PHE A 390 -13.03 -3.44 1.12
N ASP A 391 -14.33 -3.47 1.40
CA ASP A 391 -15.09 -4.69 1.71
C ASP A 391 -16.55 -4.42 1.37
N MET A 392 -17.05 -5.05 0.31
CA MET A 392 -18.42 -4.83 -0.16
C MET A 392 -19.50 -5.26 0.84
N SER A 393 -19.16 -5.98 1.91
CA SER A 393 -20.10 -6.30 2.99
C SER A 393 -20.31 -5.17 3.99
N LEU A 394 -19.36 -4.24 4.10
CA LEU A 394 -19.39 -3.14 5.06
C LEU A 394 -20.14 -1.92 4.53
N ASP A 395 -20.82 -1.21 5.43
CA ASP A 395 -21.27 0.16 5.23
C ASP A 395 -20.07 1.07 4.91
N LYS A 396 -20.29 2.12 4.12
CA LYS A 396 -19.21 3.04 3.73
C LYS A 396 -18.46 3.69 4.90
N LEU A 397 -19.09 3.83 6.07
CA LEU A 397 -18.46 4.39 7.27
C LEU A 397 -17.80 3.33 8.17
N ALA A 398 -18.09 2.04 7.94
CA ALA A 398 -17.49 0.95 8.68
C ALA A 398 -16.12 0.61 8.08
N VAL A 399 -15.07 1.23 8.64
CA VAL A 399 -13.68 1.00 8.23
C VAL A 399 -13.12 -0.24 8.93
N PHE A 400 -12.56 -1.15 8.13
CA PHE A 400 -11.79 -2.28 8.65
C PHE A 400 -10.59 -2.56 7.74
N PRO A 401 -9.38 -2.76 8.31
CA PRO A 401 -9.05 -2.67 9.74
C PRO A 401 -9.20 -1.24 10.27
N PRO A 402 -9.52 -1.02 11.56
CA PRO A 402 -9.68 0.33 12.08
C PRO A 402 -8.35 1.11 12.06
N ASP A 403 -8.42 2.40 11.74
CA ASP A 403 -7.25 3.29 11.61
C ASP A 403 -6.69 3.82 12.94
N TYR A 404 -6.76 3.02 14.01
CA TYR A 404 -6.22 3.37 15.34
C TYR A 404 -4.72 3.72 15.28
N ILE A 405 -4.01 3.23 14.26
CA ILE A 405 -2.63 3.59 13.95
C ILE A 405 -2.41 5.12 13.91
N ILE A 406 -3.36 5.92 13.40
CA ILE A 406 -3.18 7.37 13.27
C ILE A 406 -2.97 8.02 14.64
N GLY A 407 -3.79 7.63 15.62
CA GLY A 407 -3.73 8.18 16.97
C GLY A 407 -2.54 7.64 17.73
N TYR A 408 -2.23 6.35 17.56
CA TYR A 408 -1.08 5.70 18.19
C TYR A 408 0.25 6.31 17.74
N MET A 409 0.46 6.44 16.42
CA MET A 409 1.71 6.98 15.86
C MET A 409 1.87 8.49 16.10
N ASN A 410 0.80 9.20 16.46
CA ASN A 410 0.84 10.61 16.86
C ASN A 410 1.01 10.83 18.37
N GLN A 411 1.19 9.77 19.17
CA GLN A 411 1.62 9.90 20.55
C GLN A 411 3.10 10.31 20.61
N GLU A 412 3.45 11.28 21.47
CA GLU A 412 4.83 11.76 21.64
C GLU A 412 5.79 10.62 22.01
N TRP A 413 5.36 9.72 22.90
CA TRP A 413 6.19 8.60 23.34
C TRP A 413 6.47 7.60 22.20
N VAL A 414 5.52 7.40 21.29
CA VAL A 414 5.69 6.52 20.12
C VAL A 414 6.68 7.13 19.14
N GLN A 415 6.51 8.41 18.79
CA GLN A 415 7.42 9.11 17.88
C GLN A 415 8.86 9.12 18.42
N LYS A 416 9.03 9.37 19.71
CA LYS A 416 10.34 9.37 20.37
C LYS A 416 11.01 7.98 20.38
N GLU A 417 10.23 6.92 20.61
CA GLU A 417 10.75 5.56 20.58
C GLU A 417 11.13 5.13 19.17
N LEU A 418 10.34 5.51 18.15
CA LEU A 418 10.63 5.23 16.75
C LEU A 418 11.72 6.13 16.15
N GLY A 419 12.08 7.24 16.81
CA GLY A 419 13.02 8.24 16.30
C GLY A 419 12.43 9.12 15.18
N ALA A 420 11.11 9.25 15.12
CA ALA A 420 10.41 10.02 14.10
C ALA A 420 10.38 11.53 14.46
N PRO A 421 10.92 12.43 13.61
CA PRO A 421 10.95 13.88 13.88
C PRO A 421 9.72 14.64 13.37
N LEU A 422 8.67 13.93 12.98
CA LEU A 422 7.45 14.47 12.37
C LEU A 422 6.21 13.73 12.88
N ASN A 423 5.06 14.38 12.71
CA ASN A 423 3.75 13.78 12.93
C ASN A 423 3.42 12.77 11.82
N PHE A 424 2.69 11.74 12.20
CA PHE A 424 2.33 10.64 11.30
C PHE A 424 1.12 11.00 10.44
N SER A 425 1.20 10.74 9.14
CA SER A 425 0.07 10.72 8.22
C SER A 425 -0.12 9.30 7.67
N ILE A 426 -1.33 8.74 7.81
CA ILE A 426 -1.59 7.39 7.28
C ILE A 426 -1.48 7.32 5.75
N SER A 427 -1.81 8.44 5.09
CA SER A 427 -1.64 8.62 3.66
C SER A 427 -1.25 10.04 3.30
N SER A 428 -0.57 10.23 2.18
CA SER A 428 -0.43 11.55 1.55
C SER A 428 -1.73 11.99 0.89
N VAL A 429 -2.11 13.25 1.11
CA VAL A 429 -3.32 13.85 0.52
C VAL A 429 -3.18 14.16 -0.97
N ASN A 430 -1.94 14.28 -1.49
CA ASN A 430 -1.69 14.71 -2.87
C ASN A 430 -1.29 13.57 -3.81
N MET A 431 -0.68 12.51 -3.29
CA MET A 431 -0.11 11.46 -4.15
C MET A 431 -1.15 10.71 -4.98
N PRO A 432 -2.35 10.35 -4.47
CA PRO A 432 -3.38 9.74 -5.30
C PRO A 432 -3.74 10.60 -6.52
N ASP A 433 -4.02 11.89 -6.30
CA ASP A 433 -4.39 12.83 -7.37
C ASP A 433 -3.25 13.00 -8.38
N TYR A 434 -2.01 12.97 -7.92
CA TYR A 434 -0.86 13.10 -8.80
C TYR A 434 -0.64 11.85 -9.65
N TYR A 435 -0.69 10.65 -9.07
CA TYR A 435 -0.51 9.40 -9.80
C TYR A 435 -1.66 9.13 -10.78
N PHE A 436 -2.90 9.36 -10.38
CA PHE A 436 -4.07 9.07 -11.24
C PHE A 436 -4.40 10.23 -12.17
N GLY A 437 -4.43 11.46 -11.66
CA GLY A 437 -4.93 12.64 -12.39
C GLY A 437 -3.85 13.40 -13.15
N VAL A 438 -2.63 13.46 -12.64
CA VAL A 438 -1.54 14.22 -13.26
C VAL A 438 -0.70 13.34 -14.17
N THR A 439 -0.06 12.29 -13.64
CA THR A 439 0.83 11.43 -14.44
C THR A 439 0.08 10.31 -15.15
N GLY A 440 -1.09 9.91 -14.63
CA GLY A 440 -1.89 8.80 -15.17
C GLY A 440 -1.16 7.46 -15.12
N ASP A 441 -0.32 7.26 -14.10
CA ASP A 441 0.59 6.12 -13.93
C ASP A 441 -0.14 4.78 -14.02
N ALA A 442 -1.35 4.68 -13.44
CA ALA A 442 -2.17 3.47 -13.50
C ALA A 442 -2.57 3.04 -14.92
N GLY A 443 -2.68 3.99 -15.85
CA GLY A 443 -2.95 3.69 -17.26
C GLY A 443 -1.70 3.29 -18.04
N LYS A 444 -0.51 3.68 -17.55
CA LYS A 444 0.79 3.44 -18.21
C LYS A 444 1.38 2.08 -17.87
N VAL A 445 1.23 1.63 -16.62
CA VAL A 445 1.71 0.31 -16.20
C VAL A 445 0.92 -0.78 -16.94
N THR A 446 1.64 -1.82 -17.36
CA THR A 446 1.10 -2.96 -18.10
C THR A 446 1.50 -4.26 -17.42
N ILE A 447 0.80 -5.34 -17.79
CA ILE A 447 1.15 -6.71 -17.42
C ILE A 447 2.58 -7.14 -17.81
N ASP A 448 3.30 -6.39 -18.66
CA ASP A 448 4.64 -6.77 -19.13
C ASP A 448 5.64 -6.86 -17.98
N ALA A 449 5.52 -6.00 -16.95
CA ALA A 449 6.41 -6.04 -15.80
C ALA A 449 6.30 -7.36 -15.02
N ILE A 450 5.08 -7.84 -14.76
CA ILE A 450 4.88 -9.10 -14.04
C ILE A 450 5.24 -10.31 -14.92
N ASN A 451 5.04 -10.22 -16.24
CA ASN A 451 5.50 -11.23 -17.20
C ASN A 451 7.02 -11.36 -17.18
N TYR A 452 7.75 -10.24 -17.13
CA TYR A 452 9.20 -10.24 -17.04
C TYR A 452 9.67 -10.84 -15.72
N VAL A 453 9.07 -10.47 -14.59
CA VAL A 453 9.38 -11.06 -13.26
C VAL A 453 9.19 -12.58 -13.28
N ALA A 454 8.04 -13.06 -13.76
CA ALA A 454 7.77 -14.50 -13.85
C ALA A 454 8.71 -15.22 -14.82
N SER A 455 9.06 -14.59 -15.96
CA SER A 455 9.98 -15.15 -16.95
C SER A 455 11.42 -15.23 -16.47
N SER A 456 11.81 -14.38 -15.52
CA SER A 456 13.12 -14.42 -14.85
C SER A 456 13.24 -15.55 -13.82
N GLY A 457 12.18 -16.34 -13.60
CA GLY A 457 12.19 -17.54 -12.75
C GLY A 457 11.92 -17.27 -11.27
N LEU A 458 11.53 -16.05 -10.91
CA LEU A 458 11.13 -15.69 -9.55
C LEU A 458 9.76 -16.26 -9.21
N LYS A 459 9.49 -16.44 -7.92
CA LYS A 459 8.16 -16.83 -7.43
C LYS A 459 7.21 -15.65 -7.51
N VAL A 460 5.97 -15.91 -7.96
CA VAL A 460 4.89 -14.92 -8.01
C VAL A 460 3.66 -15.46 -7.29
N ALA A 461 3.23 -14.74 -6.24
CA ALA A 461 2.04 -15.09 -5.47
C ALA A 461 1.02 -13.95 -5.52
N LEU A 462 -0.15 -14.25 -6.07
CA LEU A 462 -1.29 -13.36 -6.18
C LEU A 462 -2.35 -13.80 -5.16
N ILE A 463 -2.64 -12.99 -4.15
CA ILE A 463 -3.58 -13.33 -3.07
C ILE A 463 -4.69 -12.29 -3.04
N TYR A 464 -5.95 -12.69 -3.14
CA TYR A 464 -7.08 -11.76 -3.19
C TYR A 464 -8.16 -12.15 -2.21
N GLY A 465 -8.54 -11.23 -1.32
CA GLY A 465 -9.76 -11.32 -0.54
C GLY A 465 -11.00 -11.20 -1.43
N ASP A 466 -11.95 -12.12 -1.27
CA ASP A 466 -13.09 -12.25 -2.20
C ASP A 466 -14.27 -11.29 -1.95
N ARG A 467 -14.17 -10.40 -0.95
CA ARG A 467 -15.10 -9.28 -0.69
C ARG A 467 -14.55 -7.92 -1.13
N ASP A 468 -13.30 -7.85 -1.54
CA ASP A 468 -12.71 -6.61 -2.03
C ASP A 468 -13.33 -6.21 -3.39
N TYR A 469 -13.80 -4.97 -3.50
CA TYR A 469 -14.24 -4.39 -4.76
C TYR A 469 -13.11 -3.63 -5.46
N ARG A 470 -12.27 -2.93 -4.69
CA ARG A 470 -11.25 -1.99 -5.17
C ARG A 470 -10.23 -2.66 -6.07
N CYS A 471 -9.63 -3.77 -5.62
CA CYS A 471 -8.75 -4.60 -6.44
C CYS A 471 -9.29 -6.04 -6.38
N ASN A 472 -10.49 -6.22 -6.95
CA ASN A 472 -11.27 -7.44 -6.81
C ASN A 472 -10.59 -8.70 -7.38
N TRP A 473 -10.88 -9.84 -6.77
CA TRP A 473 -10.30 -11.13 -7.14
C TRP A 473 -10.62 -11.60 -8.57
N LEU A 474 -11.72 -11.13 -9.17
CA LEU A 474 -12.07 -11.46 -10.56
C LEU A 474 -11.07 -10.81 -11.54
N GLY A 475 -10.75 -9.53 -11.33
CA GLY A 475 -9.71 -8.83 -12.07
C GLY A 475 -8.32 -9.45 -11.84
N GLY A 476 -7.98 -9.74 -10.59
CA GLY A 476 -6.73 -10.42 -10.24
C GLY A 476 -6.58 -11.80 -10.89
N GLU A 477 -7.66 -12.59 -10.94
CA GLU A 477 -7.66 -13.89 -11.64
C GLU A 477 -7.41 -13.68 -13.14
N ALA A 478 -8.09 -12.71 -13.75
CA ALA A 478 -7.93 -12.41 -15.16
C ALA A 478 -6.50 -11.99 -15.51
N VAL A 479 -5.86 -11.18 -14.67
CA VAL A 479 -4.43 -10.87 -14.79
C VAL A 479 -3.59 -12.14 -14.73
N SER A 480 -3.79 -12.99 -13.70
CA SER A 480 -3.02 -14.23 -13.55
C SER A 480 -3.12 -15.16 -14.76
N LEU A 481 -4.28 -15.20 -15.43
CA LEU A 481 -4.54 -16.01 -16.62
C LEU A 481 -3.96 -15.38 -17.89
N ALA A 482 -3.92 -14.05 -17.95
CA ALA A 482 -3.36 -13.29 -19.06
C ALA A 482 -1.83 -13.22 -19.05
N MET A 483 -1.18 -13.54 -17.93
CA MET A 483 0.27 -13.57 -17.83
C MET A 483 0.89 -14.50 -18.89
N GLU A 484 2.00 -14.06 -19.48
CA GLU A 484 2.78 -14.84 -20.44
C GLU A 484 4.23 -15.01 -19.94
N TYR A 485 4.60 -16.27 -19.72
CA TYR A 485 5.89 -16.74 -19.21
C TYR A 485 6.05 -18.23 -19.60
N PRO A 486 7.25 -18.83 -19.49
CA PRO A 486 7.53 -20.14 -20.09
C PRO A 486 6.55 -21.29 -19.75
N SER A 487 5.95 -21.30 -18.56
CA SER A 487 4.99 -22.32 -18.10
C SER A 487 3.55 -21.81 -17.93
N SER A 488 3.20 -20.67 -18.55
CA SER A 488 1.86 -20.06 -18.44
C SER A 488 0.73 -20.99 -18.89
N SER A 489 0.97 -21.85 -19.88
CA SER A 489 -0.01 -22.83 -20.37
C SER A 489 -0.34 -23.90 -19.33
N SER A 490 0.66 -24.36 -18.57
CA SER A 490 0.47 -25.33 -17.48
C SER A 490 -0.28 -24.70 -16.31
N PHE A 491 0.02 -23.43 -15.98
CA PHE A 491 -0.74 -22.68 -14.98
C PHE A 491 -2.20 -22.53 -15.37
N ARG A 492 -2.49 -22.14 -16.62
CA ARG A 492 -3.87 -22.04 -17.13
C ARG A 492 -4.61 -23.38 -17.11
N ALA A 493 -3.89 -24.49 -17.29
CA ALA A 493 -4.45 -25.84 -17.22
C ALA A 493 -4.67 -26.34 -15.78
N ALA A 494 -4.04 -25.72 -14.78
CA ALA A 494 -4.18 -26.11 -13.37
C ALA A 494 -5.57 -25.75 -12.83
N GLY A 495 -6.10 -26.62 -11.97
CA GLY A 495 -7.40 -26.45 -11.33
C GLY A 495 -7.30 -25.78 -9.97
N TYR A 496 -8.44 -25.29 -9.47
CA TYR A 496 -8.56 -24.74 -8.12
C TYR A 496 -8.62 -25.83 -7.06
N GLU A 497 -7.60 -25.86 -6.21
CA GLU A 497 -7.52 -26.76 -5.06
C GLU A 497 -7.90 -26.03 -3.76
N ALA A 498 -8.45 -26.77 -2.80
CA ALA A 498 -8.79 -26.20 -1.50
C ALA A 498 -7.54 -25.78 -0.72
N LEU A 499 -7.53 -24.55 -0.22
CA LEU A 499 -6.47 -24.03 0.60
C LEU A 499 -6.69 -24.46 2.05
N THR A 500 -5.92 -25.45 2.50
CA THR A 500 -5.99 -25.96 3.87
C THR A 500 -5.27 -24.98 4.79
N THR A 501 -6.02 -24.26 5.61
CA THR A 501 -5.46 -23.34 6.60
C THR A 501 -5.00 -24.11 7.84
N ASN A 502 -5.89 -24.95 8.37
CA ASN A 502 -5.62 -25.87 9.48
C ASN A 502 -6.46 -27.15 9.33
N ASN A 503 -6.42 -28.04 10.34
CA ASN A 503 -7.10 -29.34 10.29
C ASN A 503 -8.64 -29.25 10.14
N THR A 504 -9.23 -28.11 10.45
CA THR A 504 -10.69 -27.92 10.50
C THR A 504 -11.20 -26.85 9.54
N TYR A 505 -10.31 -26.06 8.94
CA TYR A 505 -10.68 -24.87 8.17
C TYR A 505 -9.94 -24.79 6.84
N GLN A 506 -10.70 -24.46 5.79
CA GLN A 506 -10.21 -24.14 4.47
C GLN A 506 -10.50 -22.67 4.19
N GLY A 507 -9.47 -21.83 4.22
CA GLY A 507 -9.63 -20.38 4.12
C GLY A 507 -9.75 -19.83 2.69
N GLY A 508 -9.76 -20.71 1.68
CA GLY A 508 -9.77 -20.27 0.29
C GLY A 508 -9.57 -21.40 -0.70
N VAL A 509 -9.24 -21.01 -1.93
CA VAL A 509 -8.80 -21.90 -3.00
C VAL A 509 -7.60 -21.31 -3.73
N VAL A 510 -6.79 -22.18 -4.31
CA VAL A 510 -5.60 -21.77 -5.06
C VAL A 510 -5.50 -22.49 -6.40
N ARG A 511 -5.15 -21.75 -7.45
CA ARG A 511 -4.58 -22.27 -8.69
C ARG A 511 -3.07 -22.05 -8.64
N GLN A 512 -2.30 -23.10 -8.80
CA GLN A 512 -0.83 -23.04 -8.77
C GLN A 512 -0.25 -23.96 -9.82
N HIS A 513 0.80 -23.50 -10.49
CA HIS A 513 1.73 -24.35 -11.20
C HIS A 513 3.14 -23.89 -10.87
N ASN A 514 3.93 -24.80 -10.30
CA ASN A 514 5.28 -24.53 -9.82
C ASN A 514 5.33 -23.23 -8.96
N SER A 515 6.19 -22.28 -9.30
CA SER A 515 6.45 -21.02 -8.59
C SER A 515 5.39 -19.92 -8.76
N ILE A 516 4.32 -20.15 -9.53
CA ILE A 516 3.27 -19.15 -9.80
C ILE A 516 1.95 -19.61 -9.21
N SER A 517 1.33 -18.77 -8.38
CA SER A 517 0.07 -19.07 -7.70
C SER A 517 -0.90 -17.88 -7.71
N PHE A 518 -2.20 -18.20 -7.83
CA PHE A 518 -3.33 -17.30 -7.62
C PHE A 518 -4.25 -17.89 -6.55
N SER A 519 -4.45 -17.16 -5.46
CA SER A 519 -5.27 -17.56 -4.32
C SER A 519 -6.46 -16.63 -4.14
N ARG A 520 -7.66 -17.21 -4.08
CA ARG A 520 -8.87 -16.53 -3.61
C ARG A 520 -9.08 -16.88 -2.14
N VAL A 521 -8.95 -15.88 -1.27
CA VAL A 521 -9.16 -15.99 0.17
C VAL A 521 -10.60 -15.63 0.49
N PHE A 522 -11.30 -16.54 1.17
CA PHE A 522 -12.72 -16.39 1.50
C PHE A 522 -12.93 -15.43 2.66
N GLU A 523 -14.06 -14.73 2.65
CA GLU A 523 -14.50 -13.84 3.72
C GLU A 523 -13.44 -12.78 4.07
N ALA A 524 -12.74 -12.26 3.06
CA ALA A 524 -11.70 -11.26 3.24
C ALA A 524 -11.93 -10.06 2.30
N GLY A 525 -11.79 -8.85 2.85
CA GLY A 525 -11.74 -7.61 2.08
C GLY A 525 -10.34 -7.30 1.56
N HIS A 526 -10.05 -6.02 1.35
CA HIS A 526 -8.84 -5.51 0.71
C HIS A 526 -7.55 -5.78 1.50
N ALA A 527 -7.62 -5.62 2.82
CA ALA A 527 -6.56 -5.99 3.75
C ALA A 527 -6.68 -7.48 4.11
N ALA A 528 -6.46 -8.39 3.14
CA ALA A 528 -6.78 -9.81 3.30
C ALA A 528 -6.11 -10.44 4.54
N GLY A 529 -4.90 -10.01 4.89
CA GLY A 529 -4.16 -10.46 6.08
C GLY A 529 -4.84 -10.07 7.39
N ALA A 530 -5.58 -8.97 7.43
CA ALA A 530 -6.32 -8.56 8.62
C ALA A 530 -7.63 -9.35 8.82
N TYR A 531 -8.30 -9.71 7.72
CA TYR A 531 -9.53 -10.51 7.77
C TYR A 531 -9.26 -11.99 8.04
N GLN A 532 -8.20 -12.53 7.41
CA GLN A 532 -7.88 -13.96 7.42
C GLN A 532 -6.39 -14.17 7.77
N PRO A 533 -5.93 -13.74 8.96
CA PRO A 533 -4.50 -13.69 9.31
C PRO A 533 -3.82 -15.06 9.25
N GLU A 534 -4.46 -16.10 9.78
CA GLU A 534 -3.91 -17.47 9.71
C GLU A 534 -3.75 -17.92 8.25
N THR A 535 -4.79 -17.79 7.44
CA THR A 535 -4.80 -18.23 6.04
C THR A 535 -3.72 -17.52 5.22
N VAL A 536 -3.66 -16.19 5.30
CA VAL A 536 -2.69 -15.40 4.52
C VAL A 536 -1.26 -15.67 4.99
N SER A 537 -1.03 -15.80 6.30
CA SER A 537 0.27 -16.18 6.87
C SER A 537 0.74 -17.55 6.37
N LYS A 538 -0.17 -18.54 6.28
CA LYS A 538 0.16 -19.85 5.69
C LYS A 538 0.53 -19.76 4.22
N ILE A 539 -0.17 -18.95 3.41
CA ILE A 539 0.19 -18.74 2.00
C ILE A 539 1.59 -18.14 1.93
N PHE A 540 1.83 -17.05 2.67
CA PHE A 540 3.12 -16.37 2.73
C PHE A 540 4.26 -17.34 3.05
N ASP A 541 4.17 -18.07 4.16
CA ASP A 541 5.19 -19.06 4.56
C ASP A 541 5.41 -20.12 3.46
N ARG A 542 4.34 -20.66 2.88
CA ARG A 542 4.45 -21.70 1.83
C ARG A 542 5.19 -21.18 0.61
N VAL A 543 4.87 -19.97 0.14
CA VAL A 543 5.53 -19.37 -1.02
C VAL A 543 7.01 -19.05 -0.71
N MET A 544 7.29 -18.45 0.45
CA MET A 544 8.65 -18.08 0.85
C MET A 544 9.59 -19.30 0.98
N PHE A 545 9.04 -20.47 1.33
CA PHE A 545 9.80 -21.69 1.59
C PHE A 545 9.50 -22.85 0.61
N ASN A 546 9.12 -22.51 -0.62
CA ASN A 546 8.98 -23.47 -1.74
C ASN A 546 8.03 -24.64 -1.45
N LYS A 547 6.92 -24.36 -0.77
CA LYS A 547 5.84 -25.32 -0.56
C LYS A 547 4.67 -25.06 -1.49
N ASP A 548 3.91 -26.11 -1.79
CA ASP A 548 2.62 -25.92 -2.44
C ASP A 548 1.71 -25.08 -1.55
N VAL A 549 0.97 -24.15 -2.16
CA VAL A 549 0.13 -23.20 -1.44
C VAL A 549 -1.11 -23.89 -0.87
N ALA A 550 -1.60 -24.96 -1.52
CA ALA A 550 -2.83 -25.64 -1.14
C ALA A 550 -2.72 -26.32 0.23
N THR A 551 -1.63 -27.05 0.47
CA THR A 551 -1.46 -27.90 1.66
C THR A 551 -0.20 -27.58 2.46
N GLY A 552 0.86 -27.10 1.80
CA GLY A 552 2.19 -26.92 2.38
C GLY A 552 2.99 -28.22 2.52
N GLY A 553 2.52 -29.32 1.94
CA GLY A 553 3.08 -30.66 2.10
C GLY A 553 4.08 -31.09 1.02
N GLN A 554 4.06 -30.43 -0.14
CA GLN A 554 4.90 -30.73 -1.30
C GLN A 554 5.97 -29.66 -1.46
N ASP A 555 7.17 -30.08 -1.87
CA ASP A 555 8.27 -29.19 -2.18
C ASP A 555 8.25 -28.86 -3.68
N VAL A 556 7.79 -27.66 -4.04
CA VAL A 556 7.63 -27.27 -5.45
C VAL A 556 8.96 -26.98 -6.13
N ALA A 557 10.03 -26.69 -5.37
CA ALA A 557 11.37 -26.57 -5.94
C ALA A 557 11.94 -27.95 -6.34
N ALA A 558 11.49 -29.02 -5.69
CA ALA A 558 11.87 -30.39 -6.02
C ALA A 558 11.01 -31.02 -7.14
N ASP A 559 9.82 -30.48 -7.40
CA ASP A 559 8.90 -30.93 -8.44
C ASP A 559 8.45 -29.75 -9.33
N ALA A 560 9.26 -29.48 -10.37
CA ALA A 560 9.00 -28.39 -11.31
C ALA A 560 7.71 -28.58 -12.14
N ASP A 561 7.14 -29.79 -12.16
CA ASP A 561 5.90 -30.11 -12.89
C ASP A 561 4.66 -30.03 -11.97
N TYR A 562 4.84 -29.70 -10.69
CA TYR A 562 3.74 -29.56 -9.72
C TYR A 562 2.63 -28.64 -10.26
N SER A 563 1.39 -29.11 -10.17
CA SER A 563 0.19 -28.34 -10.53
C SER A 563 -0.93 -28.66 -9.56
N SER A 564 -1.63 -27.63 -9.08
CA SER A 564 -2.84 -27.80 -8.27
C SER A 564 -3.95 -28.47 -9.09
N THR A 565 -4.83 -29.18 -8.40
CA THR A 565 -5.90 -29.96 -9.02
C THR A 565 -7.28 -29.47 -8.59
N GLY A 566 -8.29 -29.65 -9.44
CA GLY A 566 -9.67 -29.29 -9.13
C GLY A 566 -10.41 -28.63 -10.29
N PRO A 567 -11.53 -27.94 -10.02
CA PRO A 567 -12.31 -27.25 -11.03
C PRO A 567 -11.53 -26.14 -11.74
N GLU A 568 -11.82 -25.89 -13.01
CA GLU A 568 -11.20 -24.80 -13.78
C GLU A 568 -11.58 -23.42 -13.23
N SER A 569 -12.74 -23.25 -12.61
CA SER A 569 -13.20 -21.97 -12.04
C SER A 569 -13.63 -22.11 -10.60
N SER A 570 -13.28 -21.11 -9.78
CA SER A 570 -13.73 -20.98 -8.38
C SER A 570 -15.01 -20.15 -8.24
N PHE A 571 -15.55 -19.56 -9.31
CA PHE A 571 -16.71 -18.64 -9.25
C PHE A 571 -17.98 -19.30 -8.69
N GLY A 572 -18.11 -20.63 -8.86
CA GLY A 572 -19.21 -21.42 -8.30
C GLY A 572 -19.17 -21.58 -6.79
N ILE A 573 -18.05 -21.24 -6.14
CA ILE A 573 -17.92 -21.24 -4.68
C ILE A 573 -18.47 -19.91 -4.17
N LYS A 574 -19.66 -19.97 -3.58
CA LYS A 574 -20.44 -18.82 -3.09
C LYS A 574 -20.43 -18.80 -1.55
N ASN A 575 -20.42 -17.60 -0.99
CA ASN A 575 -20.52 -17.35 0.45
C ASN A 575 -21.76 -16.47 0.72
N GLU A 576 -22.23 -16.46 1.95
CA GLU A 576 -23.29 -15.54 2.37
C GLU A 576 -22.68 -14.18 2.71
N LEU A 577 -23.30 -13.09 2.25
CA LEU A 577 -22.83 -11.75 2.62
C LEU A 577 -23.11 -11.51 4.11
N PRO A 578 -22.10 -11.24 4.95
CA PRO A 578 -22.34 -11.01 6.37
C PRO A 578 -23.09 -9.70 6.59
N GLU A 579 -23.68 -9.55 7.77
CA GLU A 579 -24.22 -8.27 8.23
C GLU A 579 -23.07 -7.27 8.40
N SER A 580 -23.29 -6.02 7.98
CA SER A 580 -22.29 -4.97 8.16
C SER A 580 -22.03 -4.73 9.64
N ALA A 581 -20.75 -4.59 10.02
CA ALA A 581 -20.39 -4.06 11.31
C ALA A 581 -20.92 -2.63 11.48
N ALA A 582 -21.13 -2.22 12.74
CA ALA A 582 -21.42 -0.83 13.07
C ALA A 582 -20.19 0.05 12.79
N HIS A 583 -20.40 1.28 12.31
CA HIS A 583 -19.33 2.26 12.21
C HIS A 583 -18.99 2.84 13.58
N GLU A 584 -17.78 3.38 13.68
CA GLU A 584 -17.26 4.04 14.87
C GLU A 584 -16.60 5.34 14.44
N CYS A 585 -17.17 6.47 14.85
CA CYS A 585 -16.61 7.78 14.53
C CYS A 585 -15.29 8.01 15.27
N TYR A 586 -14.19 7.94 14.52
CA TYR A 586 -12.82 8.09 14.99
C TYR A 586 -12.30 9.47 14.58
N VAL A 587 -11.92 10.28 15.57
CA VAL A 587 -11.59 11.70 15.39
C VAL A 587 -10.40 11.92 14.46
N TRP A 588 -9.42 11.01 14.49
CA TRP A 588 -8.28 11.07 13.57
C TRP A 588 -8.62 10.72 12.12
N ASP A 589 -9.85 10.24 11.85
CA ASP A 589 -10.34 9.91 10.52
C ASP A 589 -11.83 10.27 10.34
N ILE A 590 -12.18 11.52 10.67
CA ILE A 590 -13.57 11.99 10.67
C ILE A 590 -14.24 11.81 9.31
N LEU A 591 -13.52 12.10 8.22
CA LEU A 591 -14.08 12.12 6.88
C LEU A 591 -14.53 10.75 6.36
N HIS A 592 -13.98 9.65 6.91
CA HIS A 592 -14.33 8.30 6.49
C HIS A 592 -15.14 7.53 7.53
N THR A 593 -15.09 7.93 8.81
CA THR A 593 -15.69 7.13 9.89
C THR A 593 -16.92 7.76 10.55
N CYS A 594 -17.14 9.07 10.38
CA CYS A 594 -18.22 9.80 11.06
C CYS A 594 -19.36 10.17 10.11
N ASN A 595 -20.59 10.15 10.63
CA ASN A 595 -21.77 10.64 9.93
C ASN A 595 -22.00 12.16 10.14
N ASP A 596 -22.94 12.76 9.41
CA ASP A 596 -23.20 14.20 9.44
C ASP A 596 -23.56 14.76 10.84
N GLU A 597 -24.27 13.97 11.67
CA GLU A 597 -24.65 14.38 13.03
C GLU A 597 -23.43 14.41 13.96
N GLU A 598 -22.57 13.39 13.86
CA GLU A 598 -21.32 13.28 14.59
C GLU A 598 -20.32 14.38 14.20
N ILE A 599 -20.18 14.64 12.89
CA ILE A 599 -19.35 15.75 12.37
C ILE A 599 -19.85 17.09 12.93
N ALA A 600 -21.16 17.31 12.95
CA ALA A 600 -21.74 18.54 13.51
C ALA A 600 -21.48 18.67 15.02
N ALA A 601 -21.56 17.57 15.77
CA ALA A 601 -21.26 17.53 17.20
C ALA A 601 -19.76 17.78 17.50
N LEU A 602 -18.86 17.28 16.66
CA LEU A 602 -17.44 17.57 16.76
C LEU A 602 -17.16 19.06 16.47
N ALA A 603 -17.76 19.59 15.41
CA ALA A 603 -17.56 20.97 14.98
C ALA A 603 -18.11 22.02 15.97
N ASN A 604 -19.22 21.73 16.65
CA ASN A 604 -19.84 22.64 17.61
C ASN A 604 -19.39 22.40 19.06
N GLY A 605 -18.59 21.36 19.32
CA GLY A 605 -18.05 21.01 20.63
C GLY A 605 -19.02 20.29 21.57
N THR A 606 -20.11 19.71 21.07
CA THR A 606 -21.05 18.89 21.89
C THR A 606 -20.72 17.40 21.88
N ALA A 607 -19.73 16.96 21.09
CA ALA A 607 -19.27 15.57 21.08
C ALA A 607 -18.49 15.21 22.35
N VAL A 608 -18.78 14.04 22.91
CA VAL A 608 -18.00 13.40 23.97
C VAL A 608 -17.01 12.43 23.34
N VAL A 609 -15.72 12.70 23.48
CA VAL A 609 -14.65 11.92 22.85
C VAL A 609 -13.80 11.23 23.91
N GLU A 610 -13.62 9.91 23.79
CA GLU A 610 -12.73 9.10 24.62
C GLU A 610 -11.79 8.28 23.73
N ASN A 611 -10.47 8.35 23.97
CA ASN A 611 -9.46 7.68 23.15
C ASN A 611 -9.63 7.95 21.65
N TYR A 612 -9.91 9.21 21.30
CA TYR A 612 -10.19 9.68 19.94
C TYR A 612 -11.46 9.09 19.31
N ILE A 613 -12.34 8.45 20.07
CA ILE A 613 -13.59 7.88 19.58
C ILE A 613 -14.76 8.68 20.14
N LEU A 614 -15.72 9.05 19.28
CA LEU A 614 -16.96 9.67 19.73
C LEU A 614 -17.82 8.63 20.45
N THR A 615 -18.14 8.89 21.71
CA THR A 615 -18.93 8.00 22.58
C THR A 615 -20.31 8.55 22.95
N GLY A 616 -20.57 9.83 22.66
CA GLY A 616 -21.87 10.48 22.86
C GLY A 616 -21.93 11.91 22.32
N ILE A 617 -23.14 12.48 22.31
CA ILE A 617 -23.43 13.87 21.92
C ILE A 617 -24.30 14.48 23.03
N GLU A 618 -23.90 15.65 23.56
CA GLU A 618 -24.58 16.37 24.65
C GLU A 618 -25.83 17.16 24.23
#